data_AF-A0A2H0W586-F1
#
_entry.id   AF-A0A2H0W586-F1
#
_cell.length_a   1.000
_cell.length_b   1.000
_cell.length_c   1.000
_cell.angle_alpha   90.00
_cell.angle_beta   90.00
_cell.angle_gamma   90.00
#
_symmetry.space_group_name_H-M   'P 1'
#
loop_
_entity.id
_entity.type
_entity.pdbx_description
1 polymer ?
#
loop_
_entity_poly.entity_id
_entity_poly.type
_entity_poly.pdbx_seq_one_letter_code
_entity_poly.pdbx_strand_id
1 'polypeptide(L)'
;MTTLTDRTPSPQVITAFVIVFVVISSIIISLGNYYGQNTNHQVAGAIDTADQIKLTNEYKTAFLSEFDDYLILDTDSDWMNSDILSSTVTIKNNLLALKVPSEFKQIHLNAVVALSEIEKGINVKDLDLVLPNVYKLRDIIANF
;
A
#
# COMPACT_ATOMS: atom_id res chain seq x y z
N MET A 1 3.64 49.67 12.02
CA MET A 1 4.26 48.87 10.94
C MET A 1 4.86 47.63 11.58
N THR A 2 4.22 46.48 11.39
CA THR A 2 4.63 45.22 12.00
C THR A 2 5.67 44.57 11.08
N THR A 3 6.89 44.40 11.56
CA THR A 3 7.98 43.72 10.86
C THR A 3 7.63 42.25 10.67
N LEU A 4 7.34 41.86 9.42
CA LEU A 4 7.30 40.46 9.01
C LEU A 4 8.71 39.90 9.20
N THR A 5 8.88 39.05 10.21
CA THR A 5 10.12 38.33 10.41
C THR A 5 10.23 37.31 9.29
N ASP A 6 11.14 37.53 8.33
CA ASP A 6 11.54 36.53 7.36
C ASP A 6 12.14 35.34 8.12
N ARG A 7 11.30 34.37 8.45
CA ARG A 7 11.72 33.08 8.99
C ARG A 7 12.06 32.20 7.81
N THR A 8 13.27 32.35 7.28
CA THR A 8 13.84 31.34 6.41
C THR A 8 13.88 30.01 7.17
N PRO A 9 13.27 28.93 6.63
CA PRO A 9 13.30 27.64 7.28
C PRO A 9 14.74 27.18 7.46
N SER A 10 15.04 26.56 8.61
CA SER A 10 16.39 26.10 8.90
C SER A 10 16.85 25.07 7.87
N PRO A 11 18.16 24.93 7.62
CA PRO A 11 18.69 23.96 6.65
C PRO A 11 18.15 22.53 6.87
N GLN A 12 17.95 22.13 8.13
CA GLN A 12 17.41 20.82 8.50
C GLN A 12 15.96 20.63 8.04
N VAL A 13 15.12 21.67 8.11
CA VAL A 13 13.72 21.63 7.63
C VAL A 13 13.69 21.53 6.11
N ILE A 14 14.54 22.29 5.42
CA ILE A 14 14.67 22.22 3.96
C ILE A 14 15.10 20.81 3.53
N THR A 15 16.09 20.22 4.21
CA THR A 15 16.54 18.84 3.94
C THR A 15 15.41 17.82 4.14
N ALA A 16 14.62 17.94 5.20
CA ALA A 16 13.48 17.04 5.43
C ALA A 16 12.44 17.13 4.30
N PHE A 17 12.10 18.33 3.82
CA PHE A 17 11.20 18.50 2.68
C PHE A 17 11.76 17.92 1.39
N VAL A 18 13.06 18.08 1.13
CA VAL A 18 13.72 17.50 -0.06
C VAL A 18 13.68 15.97 -0.01
N ILE A 19 13.95 15.36 1.16
CA ILE A 19 13.89 13.90 1.31
C ILE A 19 12.47 13.39 1.06
N VAL A 20 11.45 14.02 1.65
CA VAL A 20 10.04 13.66 1.43
C VAL A 20 9.66 13.79 -0.04
N PHE A 21 10.08 14.87 -0.71
CA PHE A 21 9.81 15.09 -2.13
C PHE A 21 10.49 14.05 -3.03
N VAL A 22 11.73 13.66 -2.73
CA VAL A 22 12.45 12.61 -3.46
C VAL A 22 11.76 11.26 -3.28
N VAL A 23 11.38 10.90 -2.05
CA VAL A 23 10.66 9.64 -1.78
C VAL A 23 9.33 9.60 -2.52
N ILE A 24 8.53 10.67 -2.46
CA ILE A 24 7.25 10.75 -3.19
C ILE A 24 7.49 10.67 -4.71
N SER A 25 8.51 11.35 -5.23
CA SER A 25 8.83 11.32 -6.66
C SER A 25 9.31 9.94 -7.12
N SER A 26 10.12 9.24 -6.31
CA SER A 26 10.55 7.86 -6.59
C SER A 26 9.37 6.90 -6.57
N ILE A 27 8.41 7.08 -5.66
CA ILE A 27 7.16 6.31 -5.63
C ILE A 27 6.33 6.60 -6.89
N ILE A 28 6.16 7.87 -7.28
CA ILE A 28 5.39 8.25 -8.48
C ILE A 28 6.05 7.73 -9.76
N ILE A 29 7.37 7.78 -9.89
CA ILE A 29 8.10 7.27 -11.07
C ILE A 29 8.06 5.74 -11.10
N SER A 30 8.22 5.07 -9.96
CA SER A 30 8.09 3.61 -9.85
C SER A 30 6.67 3.16 -10.22
N LEU A 31 5.64 3.84 -9.72
CA LEU A 31 4.24 3.62 -10.09
C LEU A 31 4.01 3.93 -11.58
N GLY A 32 4.51 5.05 -12.09
CA GLY A 32 4.36 5.46 -13.50
C GLY A 32 4.99 4.47 -14.47
N ASN A 33 6.18 3.94 -14.16
CA ASN A 33 6.82 2.90 -14.97
C ASN A 33 6.10 1.55 -14.85
N TYR A 34 5.59 1.21 -13.67
CA TYR A 34 4.79 0.01 -13.43
C TYR A 34 3.45 0.03 -14.19
N TYR A 35 2.77 1.17 -14.24
CA TYR A 35 1.51 1.34 -14.97
C TYR A 35 1.71 1.63 -16.48
N GLY A 36 2.79 2.30 -16.86
CA GLY A 36 3.08 2.71 -18.24
C GLY A 36 3.58 1.58 -19.15
N GLN A 37 4.11 0.48 -18.59
CA GLN A 37 4.49 -0.68 -19.40
C GLN A 37 3.31 -1.55 -19.85
N ASN A 38 2.09 -1.33 -19.31
CA ASN A 38 0.87 -2.00 -19.76
C ASN A 38 -0.01 -1.15 -20.69
N THR A 39 0.37 0.10 -20.99
CA THR A 39 -0.22 0.86 -22.11
C THR A 39 0.53 0.55 -23.41
N ASN A 40 0.67 -0.74 -23.73
CA ASN A 40 0.81 -1.12 -25.12
C ASN A 40 -0.47 -0.62 -25.81
N HIS A 41 -0.30 0.29 -26.76
CA HIS A 41 -1.33 0.72 -27.68
C HIS A 41 -1.76 -0.49 -28.51
N GLN A 42 -2.60 -1.36 -27.94
CA GLN A 42 -3.35 -2.33 -28.71
C GLN A 42 -4.57 -1.59 -29.26
N VAL A 43 -4.43 -1.30 -30.55
CA VAL A 43 -5.51 -1.02 -31.49
C VAL A 43 -6.76 -1.81 -31.09
N ALA A 44 -7.92 -1.14 -31.06
CA ALA A 44 -9.23 -1.69 -30.76
C ALA A 44 -9.45 -3.08 -31.40
N GLY A 45 -9.13 -4.12 -30.65
CA GLY A 45 -9.50 -5.50 -30.86
C GLY A 45 -10.08 -5.95 -29.53
N ALA A 46 -11.28 -6.53 -29.56
CA ALA A 46 -12.06 -6.90 -28.39
C ALA A 46 -11.15 -7.46 -27.28
N ILE A 47 -11.13 -6.80 -26.12
CA ILE A 47 -10.64 -7.43 -24.90
C ILE A 47 -11.48 -8.69 -24.78
N ASP A 48 -10.84 -9.86 -24.93
CA ASP A 48 -11.56 -11.12 -24.80
C ASP A 48 -12.06 -11.16 -23.36
N THR A 49 -13.38 -11.02 -23.21
CA THR A 49 -14.06 -11.00 -21.92
C THR A 49 -13.62 -12.17 -21.03
N ALA A 50 -13.25 -13.31 -21.64
CA ALA A 50 -12.69 -14.47 -20.97
C ALA A 50 -11.36 -14.19 -20.25
N ASP A 51 -10.44 -13.45 -20.88
CA ASP A 51 -9.13 -13.10 -20.31
C ASP A 51 -9.29 -12.13 -19.14
N GLN A 52 -10.22 -11.18 -19.23
CA GLN A 52 -10.51 -10.24 -18.14
C GLN A 52 -11.17 -10.92 -16.93
N ILE A 53 -12.10 -11.85 -17.19
CA ILE A 53 -12.73 -12.66 -16.14
C ILE A 53 -11.69 -13.56 -15.46
N LYS A 54 -10.82 -14.19 -16.25
CA LYS A 54 -9.74 -15.03 -15.73
C LYS A 54 -8.79 -14.23 -14.84
N LEU A 55 -8.31 -13.08 -15.33
CA LEU A 55 -7.44 -12.19 -14.55
C LEU A 55 -8.11 -11.74 -13.24
N THR A 56 -9.41 -11.46 -13.27
CA THR A 56 -10.19 -11.10 -12.07
C THR A 56 -10.21 -12.21 -11.04
N ASN A 57 -10.49 -13.45 -11.47
CA ASN A 57 -10.56 -14.60 -10.56
C ASN A 57 -9.17 -14.95 -9.99
N GLU A 58 -8.14 -14.90 -10.83
CA GLU A 58 -6.75 -15.10 -10.41
C GLU A 58 -6.33 -14.04 -9.38
N TYR A 59 -6.65 -12.77 -9.64
CA TYR A 59 -6.37 -11.68 -8.72
C TYR A 59 -7.11 -11.86 -7.39
N LYS A 60 -8.41 -12.18 -7.42
CA LYS A 60 -9.19 -12.38 -6.18
C LYS A 60 -8.63 -13.50 -5.32
N THR A 61 -8.31 -14.63 -5.96
CA THR A 61 -7.75 -15.80 -5.29
C THR A 61 -6.39 -15.47 -4.67
N ALA A 62 -5.50 -14.84 -5.45
CA ALA A 62 -4.18 -14.46 -4.97
C ALA A 62 -4.30 -13.45 -3.81
N PHE A 63 -5.10 -12.40 -3.96
CA PHE A 63 -5.30 -11.39 -2.93
C PHE A 63 -5.77 -11.99 -1.60
N LEU A 64 -6.82 -12.82 -1.60
CA LEU A 64 -7.34 -13.42 -0.38
C LEU A 64 -6.35 -14.40 0.26
N SER A 65 -5.64 -15.19 -0.55
CA SER A 65 -4.68 -16.18 -0.05
C SER A 65 -3.52 -15.57 0.74
N GLU A 66 -3.15 -14.31 0.48
CA GLU A 66 -2.13 -13.61 1.25
C GLU A 66 -2.57 -13.33 2.70
N PHE A 67 -3.88 -13.37 2.98
CA PHE A 67 -4.44 -12.96 4.26
C PHE A 67 -5.03 -14.09 5.10
N ASP A 68 -5.07 -15.33 4.59
CA ASP A 68 -5.76 -16.47 5.21
C ASP A 68 -5.34 -16.68 6.68
N ASP A 69 -4.06 -16.50 6.99
CA ASP A 69 -3.51 -16.68 8.35
C ASP A 69 -3.15 -15.35 9.04
N TYR A 70 -3.25 -14.22 8.35
CA TYR A 70 -2.65 -12.96 8.80
C TYR A 70 -3.48 -12.19 9.83
N LEU A 71 -4.81 -12.33 9.80
CA LEU A 71 -5.72 -11.50 10.61
C LEU A 71 -6.41 -12.25 11.76
N ILE A 72 -6.00 -13.49 12.03
CA ILE A 72 -6.47 -14.35 13.14
C ILE A 72 -5.99 -13.82 14.53
N LEU A 73 -5.32 -12.67 14.57
CA LEU A 73 -4.73 -12.14 15.78
C LEU A 73 -5.76 -11.43 16.66
N ASP A 74 -6.14 -12.11 17.74
CA ASP A 74 -6.96 -11.58 18.81
C ASP A 74 -6.30 -10.34 19.44
N THR A 75 -7.11 -9.40 19.94
CA THR A 75 -6.64 -8.06 20.35
C THR A 75 -5.77 -8.03 21.61
N ASP A 76 -5.36 -9.19 22.12
CA ASP A 76 -4.68 -9.33 23.41
C ASP A 76 -3.21 -9.81 23.31
N SER A 77 -2.68 -10.09 22.12
CA SER A 77 -1.32 -10.64 21.98
C SER A 77 -0.41 -9.89 21.00
N ASP A 78 0.52 -9.12 21.58
CA ASP A 78 1.86 -8.79 21.08
C ASP A 78 1.99 -8.41 19.59
N TRP A 79 1.17 -7.46 19.11
CA TRP A 79 1.21 -6.94 17.73
C TRP A 79 2.55 -6.32 17.32
N MET A 80 3.45 -6.12 18.29
CA MET A 80 4.77 -5.50 18.12
C MET A 80 5.90 -6.54 18.04
N ASN A 81 5.58 -7.82 17.88
CA ASN A 81 6.59 -8.86 17.69
C ASN A 81 7.19 -8.84 16.26
N SER A 82 8.36 -9.46 16.11
CA SER A 82 9.08 -9.55 14.84
C SER A 82 8.32 -10.35 13.77
N ASP A 83 7.48 -11.28 14.19
CA ASP A 83 6.83 -12.24 13.30
C ASP A 83 5.67 -11.57 12.55
N ILE A 84 4.95 -10.67 13.23
CA ILE A 84 3.89 -9.85 12.64
C ILE A 84 4.51 -8.83 11.69
N LEU A 85 5.64 -8.19 12.05
CA LEU A 85 6.36 -7.30 11.14
C LEU A 85 6.78 -8.03 9.85
N SER A 86 7.40 -9.21 10.00
CA SER A 86 7.83 -10.03 8.86
C SER A 86 6.65 -10.43 7.97
N SER A 87 5.54 -10.85 8.58
CA SER A 87 4.32 -11.20 7.85
C SER A 87 3.72 -9.98 7.13
N THR A 88 3.67 -8.82 7.80
CA THR A 88 3.19 -7.55 7.22
C THR A 88 3.97 -7.21 5.94
N VAL A 89 5.31 -7.25 6.04
CA VAL A 89 6.21 -6.94 4.93
C VAL A 89 6.05 -7.96 3.80
N THR A 90 5.94 -9.24 4.12
CA THR A 90 5.78 -10.32 3.14
C THR A 90 4.52 -10.14 2.33
N ILE A 91 3.38 -9.99 2.99
CA ILE A 91 2.07 -9.79 2.35
C ILE A 91 2.08 -8.53 1.49
N LYS A 92 2.60 -7.42 2.02
CA LYS A 92 2.71 -6.16 1.27
C LYS A 92 3.49 -6.36 -0.04
N ASN A 93 4.63 -7.04 0.03
CA ASN A 93 5.46 -7.29 -1.15
C ASN A 93 4.78 -8.23 -2.15
N ASN A 94 4.09 -9.25 -1.67
CA ASN A 94 3.33 -10.17 -2.51
C ASN A 94 2.18 -9.44 -3.23
N LEU A 95 1.45 -8.58 -2.52
CA LEU A 95 0.43 -7.72 -3.12
C LEU A 95 1.02 -6.79 -4.19
N LEU A 96 2.14 -6.13 -3.92
CA LEU A 96 2.81 -5.25 -4.90
C LEU A 96 3.25 -5.99 -6.18
N ALA A 97 3.42 -7.31 -6.11
CA ALA A 97 3.76 -8.15 -7.26
C ALA A 97 2.53 -8.58 -8.08
N LEU A 98 1.31 -8.44 -7.56
CA LEU A 98 0.09 -8.88 -8.25
C LEU A 98 -0.24 -8.01 -9.45
N LYS A 99 -0.72 -8.64 -10.52
CA LYS A 99 -1.36 -7.92 -11.64
C LYS A 99 -2.77 -7.52 -11.23
N VAL A 100 -3.01 -6.22 -11.09
CA VAL A 100 -4.27 -5.70 -10.55
C VAL A 100 -5.24 -5.31 -11.68
N PRO A 101 -6.43 -5.94 -11.77
CA PRO A 101 -7.49 -5.51 -12.66
C PRO A 101 -7.96 -4.08 -12.33
N SER A 102 -8.43 -3.34 -13.34
CA SER A 102 -8.86 -1.95 -13.22
C SER A 102 -9.84 -1.68 -12.08
N GLU A 103 -10.80 -2.58 -11.91
CA GLU A 103 -11.91 -2.53 -10.96
C GLU A 103 -11.44 -2.72 -9.51
N PHE A 104 -10.28 -3.33 -9.26
CA PHE A 104 -9.75 -3.55 -7.92
C PHE A 104 -8.64 -2.58 -7.52
N LYS A 105 -8.18 -1.70 -8.43
CA LYS A 105 -7.05 -0.79 -8.18
C LYS A 105 -7.17 0.00 -6.88
N GLN A 106 -8.34 0.53 -6.59
CA GLN A 106 -8.55 1.34 -5.39
C GLN A 106 -8.49 0.50 -4.11
N ILE A 107 -9.15 -0.66 -4.10
CA ILE A 107 -9.15 -1.56 -2.93
C ILE A 107 -7.74 -2.10 -2.69
N HIS A 108 -7.05 -2.49 -3.77
CA HIS A 108 -5.66 -2.92 -3.72
C HIS A 108 -4.74 -1.87 -3.10
N LEU A 109 -4.83 -0.63 -3.58
CA LEU A 109 -4.03 0.48 -3.04
C LEU A 109 -4.33 0.70 -1.55
N ASN A 110 -5.60 0.67 -1.17
CA ASN A 110 -5.98 0.84 0.23
C ASN A 110 -5.38 -0.26 1.13
N ALA A 111 -5.33 -1.51 0.66
CA ALA A 111 -4.72 -2.62 1.39
C ALA A 111 -3.21 -2.44 1.56
N VAL A 112 -2.49 -2.08 0.48
CA VAL A 112 -1.04 -1.82 0.50
C VAL A 112 -0.69 -0.65 1.42
N VAL A 113 -1.50 0.42 1.40
CA VAL A 113 -1.33 1.57 2.31
C VAL A 113 -1.55 1.17 3.76
N ALA A 114 -2.61 0.41 4.06
CA ALA A 114 -2.87 -0.08 5.41
C ALA A 114 -1.71 -0.93 5.94
N LEU A 115 -1.18 -1.86 5.13
CA LEU A 115 0.00 -2.67 5.48
C LEU A 115 1.25 -1.80 5.71
N SER A 116 1.45 -0.75 4.91
CA SER A 116 2.59 0.16 5.07
C SER A 116 2.52 0.95 6.38
N GLU A 117 1.33 1.41 6.78
CA GLU A 117 1.15 2.10 8.06
C GLU A 117 1.25 1.13 9.26
N ILE A 118 0.79 -0.12 9.11
CA ILE A 118 1.00 -1.18 10.12
C ILE A 118 2.50 -1.43 10.32
N GLU A 119 3.25 -1.68 9.23
CA GLU A 119 4.70 -1.89 9.28
C GLU A 119 5.42 -0.72 9.95
N LYS A 120 5.08 0.51 9.58
CA LYS A 120 5.63 1.72 10.19
C LYS A 120 5.29 1.79 11.67
N GLY A 121 4.04 1.54 12.05
CA GLY A 121 3.57 1.54 13.43
C GLY A 121 4.29 0.50 14.28
N ILE A 122 4.51 -0.71 13.77
CA ILE A 122 5.30 -1.75 14.46
C ILE A 122 6.75 -1.31 14.64
N ASN A 123 7.39 -0.78 13.59
CA ASN A 123 8.78 -0.32 13.63
C ASN A 123 9.02 0.79 14.66
N VAL A 124 8.08 1.71 14.82
CA VAL A 124 8.17 2.82 15.79
C VAL A 124 7.47 2.52 17.12
N LYS A 125 6.90 1.33 17.27
CA LYS A 125 6.11 0.90 18.43
C LYS A 125 4.95 1.86 18.76
N ASP A 126 4.25 2.33 17.73
CA ASP A 126 3.08 3.18 17.82
C ASP A 126 1.80 2.39 17.52
N LEU A 127 1.08 2.06 18.59
CA LEU A 127 -0.14 1.28 18.51
C LEU A 127 -1.32 2.06 17.92
N ASP A 128 -1.35 3.37 18.13
CA ASP A 128 -2.40 4.25 17.60
C ASP A 128 -2.33 4.35 16.08
N LEU A 129 -1.15 4.07 15.51
CA LEU A 129 -0.95 3.89 14.08
C LEU A 129 -1.31 2.48 13.59
N VAL A 130 -1.00 1.43 14.37
CA VAL A 130 -1.25 0.03 13.98
C VAL A 130 -2.75 -0.29 13.97
N LEU A 131 -3.46 -0.08 15.08
CA LEU A 131 -4.82 -0.59 15.27
C LEU A 131 -5.82 -0.09 14.22
N PRO A 132 -5.92 1.22 13.93
CA PRO A 132 -6.88 1.68 12.93
C PRO A 132 -6.63 1.09 11.55
N ASN A 133 -5.36 0.81 11.20
CA ASN A 133 -5.01 0.25 9.91
C ASN A 133 -5.22 -1.27 9.85
N VAL A 134 -5.07 -1.99 10.98
CA VAL A 134 -5.50 -3.39 11.10
C VAL A 134 -7.02 -3.50 10.89
N TYR A 135 -7.82 -2.62 11.51
CA TYR A 135 -9.27 -2.62 11.31
C TYR A 135 -9.66 -2.31 9.86
N LYS A 136 -9.05 -1.30 9.24
CA LYS A 136 -9.27 -1.03 7.80
C LYS A 136 -8.94 -2.23 6.93
N LEU A 137 -7.85 -2.93 7.24
CA LEU A 137 -7.43 -4.09 6.47
C LEU A 137 -8.41 -5.25 6.63
N ARG A 138 -8.90 -5.50 7.85
CA ARG A 138 -9.99 -6.44 8.13
C ARG A 138 -11.25 -6.10 7.33
N ASP A 139 -11.66 -4.84 7.33
CA ASP A 139 -12.83 -4.40 6.57
C ASP A 139 -12.65 -4.58 5.07
N ILE A 140 -11.46 -4.31 4.53
CA ILE A 140 -11.15 -4.55 3.12
C ILE A 140 -11.33 -6.03 2.79
N ILE A 141 -10.73 -6.93 3.57
CA ILE A 141 -10.75 -8.37 3.29
C ILE A 141 -12.14 -8.97 3.47
N ALA A 142 -12.90 -8.52 4.47
CA ALA A 142 -14.26 -8.97 4.70
C ALA A 142 -15.24 -8.57 3.57
N ASN A 143 -14.93 -7.52 2.80
CA ASN A 143 -15.81 -6.96 1.76
C ASN A 143 -15.29 -7.15 0.33
N PHE A 144 -14.32 -8.03 0.09
CA PHE A 144 -13.63 -8.22 -1.18
C PHE A 144 -14.14 -9.43 -2.02
#